data_AF-A0A8H3BX42-F1
#
_entry.id   AF-A0A8H3BX42-F1
#
_cell.length_a   1.000
_cell.length_b   1.000
_cell.length_c   1.000
_cell.angle_alpha   90.00
_cell.angle_beta   90.00
_cell.angle_gamma   90.00
#
_symmetry.space_group_name_H-M   'P 1'
#
loop_
_entity.id
_entity.type
_entity.pdbx_description
1 polymer ?
#
loop_
_entity_poly.entity_id
_entity_poly.type
_entity_poly.pdbx_seq_one_letter_code
_entity_poly.pdbx_strand_id
1 'polypeptide(L)'
;MPPYSPSSSSIAFRASVAQSLSSLRSTSPKVPFWELAAHRVPTLWSLYRGLLRAAPGENWLDYMHQAQAGDTRKQRVLARFERTFQEMKNRVKWKDIYRRELEWIYKLRNRPILTGGFMRPTLFHKLVPRMDRQPTHLSMMIRRRRLARARRLDEQRRLTEWKYDIVNEREFESRLINWGYMNNEQGIWQTNEWLLPIYKRIALIQEAYTHDKRRALHIYPPHIVAQVKQARTRRIERKTELRRKLASGEWVTKWKRIAVRKMASSRVSRRMLRIKNSVYPHRDILYARVMRRVEVNPRAGAAPSHILQGMNTNQRRMDQAIRGRSGGGYVGQLRRERGWKRGLKPGQGLEDERRGEAEVKLRKLEDAIDMENAMRRRVAEIKLGKGKKK
;
A
#
# COMPACT_ATOMS: atom_id res chain seq x y z
N MET A 1 -27.60 31.68 -9.41
CA MET A 1 -26.15 31.96 -9.55
C MET A 1 -25.80 31.92 -11.03
N PRO A 2 -25.20 32.97 -11.59
CA PRO A 2 -24.80 32.96 -12.99
C PRO A 2 -23.73 31.88 -13.22
N PRO A 3 -23.76 31.18 -14.37
CA PRO A 3 -22.74 30.20 -14.70
C PRO A 3 -21.37 30.89 -14.78
N TYR A 4 -20.37 30.35 -14.09
CA TYR A 4 -19.00 30.84 -14.15
C TYR A 4 -18.43 30.57 -15.56
N SER A 5 -18.45 31.58 -16.42
CA SER A 5 -17.74 31.56 -17.68
C SER A 5 -16.25 31.78 -17.43
N PRO A 6 -15.35 30.93 -17.97
CA PRO A 6 -13.91 31.12 -17.82
C PRO A 6 -13.47 32.44 -18.47
N SER A 7 -12.47 33.10 -17.87
CA SER A 7 -11.87 34.31 -18.45
C SER A 7 -11.25 34.02 -19.83
N SER A 8 -11.21 35.03 -20.70
CA SER A 8 -10.59 34.95 -22.04
C SER A 8 -9.13 34.48 -21.97
N SER A 9 -8.37 34.96 -20.98
CA SER A 9 -6.99 34.54 -20.71
C SER A 9 -6.86 33.04 -20.39
N SER A 10 -7.82 32.48 -19.65
CA SER A 10 -7.85 31.05 -19.31
C SER A 10 -8.14 30.20 -20.55
N ILE A 11 -9.03 30.67 -21.44
CA ILE A 11 -9.33 30.00 -22.71
C ILE A 11 -8.09 29.99 -23.62
N ALA A 12 -7.42 31.14 -23.78
CA ALA A 12 -6.21 31.27 -24.58
C ALA A 12 -5.07 30.37 -24.06
N PHE A 13 -4.87 30.34 -22.73
CA PHE A 13 -3.86 29.46 -22.13
C PHE A 13 -4.16 27.98 -22.40
N ARG A 14 -5.42 27.54 -22.22
CA ARG A 14 -5.85 26.17 -22.53
C ARG A 14 -5.63 25.81 -23.99
N ALA A 15 -5.87 26.74 -24.92
CA ALA A 15 -5.60 26.54 -26.34
C ALA A 15 -4.10 26.34 -26.60
N SER A 16 -3.22 27.17 -26.03
CA SER A 16 -1.75 27.02 -26.19
C SER A 16 -1.24 25.68 -25.65
N VAL A 17 -1.77 25.23 -24.51
CA VAL A 17 -1.42 23.94 -23.91
C VAL A 17 -1.94 22.80 -24.77
N ALA A 18 -3.17 22.89 -25.27
CA ALA A 18 -3.73 21.88 -26.17
C ALA A 18 -2.93 21.76 -27.47
N GLN A 19 -2.46 22.88 -28.02
CA GLN A 19 -1.64 22.93 -29.22
C GLN A 19 -0.25 22.33 -28.96
N SER A 20 0.38 22.65 -27.83
CA SER A 20 1.68 22.09 -27.42
C SER A 20 1.61 20.58 -27.16
N LEU A 21 0.49 20.09 -26.63
CA LEU A 21 0.25 18.66 -26.38
C LEU A 21 -0.27 17.91 -27.62
N SER A 22 -0.69 18.61 -28.67
CA SER A 22 -1.28 17.98 -29.87
C SER A 22 -0.28 17.07 -30.60
N SER A 23 1.00 17.44 -30.63
CA SER A 23 2.10 16.62 -31.17
C SER A 23 2.41 15.38 -30.33
N LEU A 24 2.05 15.39 -29.04
CA LEU A 24 2.21 14.28 -28.10
C LEU A 24 0.97 13.39 -28.02
N ARG A 25 -0.14 13.76 -28.68
CA ARG A 25 -1.30 12.86 -28.77
C ARG A 25 -0.89 11.64 -29.58
N SER A 26 -1.05 10.47 -28.96
CA SER A 26 -0.89 9.19 -29.64
C SER A 26 -1.78 9.17 -30.87
N THR A 27 -1.21 9.32 -32.07
CA THR A 27 -1.92 9.06 -33.31
C THR A 27 -2.23 7.58 -33.33
N SER A 28 -3.51 7.21 -33.22
CA SER A 28 -3.93 5.87 -33.57
C SER A 28 -3.39 5.58 -34.98
N PRO A 29 -2.65 4.49 -35.21
CA PRO A 29 -2.18 4.19 -36.54
C PRO A 29 -3.36 4.20 -37.50
N LYS A 30 -3.22 4.87 -38.65
CA LYS A 30 -4.25 4.92 -39.71
C LYS A 30 -4.57 3.53 -40.26
N VAL A 31 -3.64 2.60 -40.06
CA VAL A 31 -3.71 1.22 -40.50
C VAL A 31 -4.42 0.40 -39.43
N PRO A 32 -5.45 -0.40 -39.77
CA PRO A 32 -6.11 -1.25 -38.80
C PRO A 32 -5.12 -2.23 -38.14
N PHE A 33 -5.37 -2.60 -36.89
CA PHE A 33 -4.35 -3.25 -36.06
C PHE A 33 -3.81 -4.58 -36.64
N TRP A 34 -4.59 -5.29 -37.46
CA TRP A 34 -4.20 -6.56 -38.08
C TRP A 34 -3.19 -6.40 -39.22
N GLU A 35 -3.11 -5.22 -39.83
CA GLU A 35 -2.15 -4.89 -40.89
C GLU A 35 -0.82 -4.37 -40.35
N LEU A 36 -0.77 -3.94 -39.08
CA LEU A 36 0.47 -3.50 -38.45
C LEU A 36 1.50 -4.64 -38.46
N ALA A 37 2.70 -4.37 -38.98
CA ALA A 37 3.78 -5.36 -39.06
C ALA A 37 4.07 -6.03 -37.70
N ALA A 38 3.96 -5.29 -36.60
CA ALA A 38 4.13 -5.79 -35.24
C ALA A 38 3.11 -6.88 -34.84
N HIS A 39 1.90 -6.88 -35.41
CA HIS A 39 0.88 -7.91 -35.21
C HIS A 39 0.92 -8.98 -36.32
N ARG A 40 1.07 -8.53 -37.56
CA ARG A 40 1.05 -9.36 -38.78
C ARG A 40 2.21 -10.36 -38.82
N VAL A 41 3.43 -9.94 -38.47
CA VAL A 41 4.61 -10.83 -38.52
C VAL A 41 4.49 -11.98 -37.52
N PRO A 42 4.20 -11.76 -36.21
CA PRO A 42 4.01 -12.86 -35.27
C PRO A 42 2.85 -13.78 -35.63
N THR A 43 1.71 -13.23 -36.07
CA THR A 43 0.53 -14.03 -36.44
C THR A 43 0.80 -14.87 -37.69
N LEU A 44 1.37 -14.30 -38.75
CA LEU A 44 1.73 -15.06 -39.95
C LEU A 44 2.78 -16.14 -39.65
N TRP A 45 3.83 -15.82 -38.90
CA TRP A 45 4.95 -16.74 -38.68
C TRP A 45 4.70 -17.83 -37.64
N SER A 46 3.86 -17.58 -36.64
CA SER A 46 3.56 -18.58 -35.59
C SER A 46 2.32 -19.41 -35.90
N LEU A 47 1.27 -18.77 -36.42
CA LEU A 47 -0.07 -19.33 -36.46
C LEU A 47 -0.42 -19.79 -37.88
N TYR A 48 -0.18 -18.95 -38.89
CA TYR A 48 -0.46 -19.31 -40.28
C TYR A 48 0.66 -20.12 -40.95
N ARG A 49 1.91 -20.05 -40.49
CA ARG A 49 3.02 -20.78 -41.13
C ARG A 49 2.83 -22.29 -41.15
N GLY A 50 2.28 -22.87 -40.08
CA GLY A 50 1.96 -24.29 -40.04
C GLY A 50 0.87 -24.65 -41.05
N LEU A 51 -0.16 -23.81 -41.15
CA LEU A 51 -1.28 -23.97 -42.08
C LEU A 51 -0.81 -23.85 -43.53
N LEU A 52 -0.04 -22.81 -43.84
CA LEU A 52 0.54 -22.54 -45.16
C LEU A 52 1.54 -23.62 -45.61
N ARG A 53 2.21 -24.29 -44.67
CA ARG A 53 3.06 -25.46 -45.00
C ARG A 53 2.26 -26.74 -45.25
N ALA A 54 1.09 -26.88 -44.61
CA ALA A 54 0.24 -28.05 -44.78
C ALA A 54 -0.57 -27.99 -46.09
N ALA A 55 -0.79 -26.78 -46.62
CA ALA A 55 -1.49 -26.53 -47.86
C ALA A 55 -0.70 -25.52 -48.74
N PRO A 56 0.45 -25.92 -49.30
CA PRO A 56 1.20 -25.03 -50.20
C PRO A 56 0.43 -24.83 -51.51
N GLY A 57 0.04 -23.59 -51.81
CA GLY A 57 -0.55 -23.21 -53.10
C GLY A 57 -2.05 -23.46 -53.26
N GLU A 58 -2.73 -24.14 -52.34
CA GLU A 58 -4.19 -24.28 -52.35
C GLU A 58 -4.85 -23.06 -51.70
N ASN A 59 -5.97 -22.60 -52.28
CA ASN A 59 -6.84 -21.64 -51.62
C ASN A 59 -7.40 -22.28 -50.34
N TRP A 60 -7.20 -21.63 -49.20
CA TRP A 60 -7.56 -22.21 -47.89
C TRP A 60 -9.06 -22.51 -47.78
N LEU A 61 -9.89 -21.75 -48.50
CA LEU A 61 -11.32 -22.01 -48.64
C LEU A 61 -11.58 -23.39 -49.25
N ASP A 62 -10.89 -23.74 -50.33
CA ASP A 62 -11.02 -25.04 -50.98
C ASP A 62 -10.54 -26.17 -50.06
N TYR A 63 -9.47 -25.93 -49.29
CA TYR A 63 -8.99 -26.88 -48.29
C TYR A 63 -10.06 -27.15 -47.21
N MET A 64 -10.77 -26.12 -46.74
CA MET A 64 -11.86 -26.25 -45.79
C MET A 64 -13.09 -26.94 -46.41
N HIS A 65 -13.45 -26.62 -47.65
CA HIS A 65 -14.54 -27.28 -48.36
C HIS A 65 -14.27 -28.77 -48.57
N GLN A 66 -13.05 -29.15 -48.95
CA GLN A 66 -12.68 -30.56 -49.10
C GLN A 66 -12.66 -31.32 -47.77
N ALA A 67 -12.24 -30.68 -46.68
CA ALA A 67 -12.39 -31.27 -45.35
C ALA A 67 -13.87 -31.46 -44.95
N GLN A 68 -14.72 -30.49 -45.31
CA GLN A 68 -16.17 -30.55 -45.07
C GLN A 68 -16.84 -31.62 -45.95
N ALA A 69 -16.34 -31.83 -47.17
CA ALA A 69 -16.79 -32.89 -48.09
C ALA A 69 -16.39 -34.31 -47.65
N GLY A 70 -15.65 -34.46 -46.55
CA GLY A 70 -15.35 -35.76 -45.95
C GLY A 70 -13.90 -36.23 -46.06
N ASP A 71 -12.97 -35.43 -46.59
CA ASP A 71 -11.56 -35.83 -46.67
C ASP A 71 -10.94 -35.97 -45.25
N THR A 72 -10.75 -37.22 -44.83
CA THR A 72 -10.23 -37.57 -43.50
C THR A 72 -8.85 -36.97 -43.20
N ARG A 73 -7.99 -36.79 -44.21
CA ARG A 73 -6.65 -36.22 -44.01
C ARG A 73 -6.77 -34.73 -43.72
N LYS A 74 -7.56 -34.00 -44.49
CA LYS A 74 -7.76 -32.55 -44.31
C LYS A 74 -8.48 -32.25 -42.99
N GLN A 75 -9.47 -33.07 -42.61
CA GLN A 75 -10.12 -33.00 -41.29
C GLN A 75 -9.13 -33.16 -40.13
N ARG A 76 -8.22 -34.15 -40.18
CA ARG A 76 -7.19 -34.34 -39.14
C ARG A 76 -6.27 -33.13 -39.00
N VAL A 77 -5.90 -32.50 -40.11
CA VAL A 77 -5.07 -31.27 -40.10
C VAL A 77 -5.83 -30.11 -39.44
N LEU A 78 -7.09 -29.88 -39.82
CA LEU A 78 -7.93 -28.84 -39.19
C LEU A 78 -8.11 -29.08 -37.69
N ALA A 79 -8.42 -30.32 -37.29
CA ALA A 79 -8.57 -30.69 -35.89
C ALA A 79 -7.29 -30.43 -35.07
N ARG A 80 -6.10 -30.65 -35.64
CA ARG A 80 -4.83 -30.32 -35.00
C ARG A 80 -4.70 -28.81 -34.77
N PHE A 81 -5.01 -27.99 -35.78
CA PHE A 81 -4.95 -26.53 -35.64
C PHE A 81 -5.97 -26.02 -34.65
N GLU A 82 -7.19 -26.55 -34.67
CA GLU A 82 -8.22 -26.19 -33.71
C GLU A 82 -7.78 -26.45 -32.27
N ARG A 83 -7.14 -27.60 -31.98
CA ARG A 83 -6.53 -27.86 -30.67
C ARG A 83 -5.50 -26.79 -30.29
N THR A 84 -4.61 -26.41 -31.21
CA THR A 84 -3.63 -25.34 -30.94
C THR A 84 -4.29 -23.98 -30.69
N PHE A 85 -5.37 -23.64 -31.42
CA PHE A 85 -6.14 -22.43 -31.18
C PHE A 85 -6.84 -22.45 -29.82
N GLN A 86 -7.44 -23.57 -29.44
CA GLN A 86 -8.07 -23.73 -28.13
C GLN A 86 -7.03 -23.63 -27.01
N GLU A 87 -5.84 -24.19 -27.17
CA GLU A 87 -4.73 -24.00 -26.24
C GLU A 87 -4.31 -22.52 -26.13
N MET A 88 -4.22 -21.80 -27.25
CA MET A 88 -3.91 -20.35 -27.24
C MET A 88 -5.01 -19.54 -26.54
N LYS A 89 -6.29 -19.79 -26.85
CA LYS A 89 -7.44 -19.17 -26.18
C LYS A 89 -7.40 -19.46 -24.67
N ASN A 90 -7.13 -20.70 -24.27
CA ASN A 90 -6.98 -21.09 -22.88
C ASN A 90 -5.81 -20.36 -22.21
N ARG A 91 -4.64 -20.25 -22.86
CA ARG A 91 -3.50 -19.49 -22.34
C ARG A 91 -3.84 -18.02 -22.12
N VAL A 92 -4.56 -17.38 -23.06
CA VAL A 92 -5.02 -15.98 -22.92
C VAL A 92 -6.04 -15.85 -21.78
N LYS A 93 -7.06 -16.72 -21.75
CA LYS A 93 -8.06 -16.78 -20.68
C LYS A 93 -7.39 -16.90 -19.30
N TRP A 94 -6.43 -17.82 -19.14
CA TRP A 94 -5.69 -17.99 -17.90
C TRP A 94 -4.84 -16.76 -17.56
N LYS A 95 -4.15 -16.16 -18.53
CA LYS A 95 -3.41 -14.90 -18.30
C LYS A 95 -4.32 -13.79 -17.78
N ASP A 96 -5.53 -13.66 -18.31
CA ASP A 96 -6.48 -12.65 -17.86
C ASP A 96 -7.04 -12.95 -16.47
N ILE A 97 -7.36 -14.22 -16.17
CA ILE A 97 -7.72 -14.65 -14.82
C ILE A 97 -6.59 -14.30 -13.83
N TYR A 98 -5.33 -14.61 -14.16
CA TYR A 98 -4.19 -14.27 -13.32
C TYR A 98 -4.00 -12.76 -13.13
N ARG A 99 -4.19 -11.95 -14.17
CA ARG A 99 -4.13 -10.48 -14.07
C ARG A 99 -5.19 -9.95 -13.11
N ARG A 100 -6.45 -10.37 -13.29
CA ARG A 100 -7.56 -9.98 -12.40
C ARG A 100 -7.30 -10.39 -10.96
N GLU A 101 -6.79 -11.60 -10.74
CA GLU A 101 -6.46 -12.09 -9.41
C GLU A 101 -5.30 -11.28 -8.79
N LEU A 102 -4.26 -10.95 -9.55
CA LEU A 102 -3.17 -10.09 -9.09
C LEU A 102 -3.64 -8.68 -8.76
N GLU A 103 -4.49 -8.08 -9.58
CA GLU A 103 -5.11 -6.78 -9.30
C GLU A 103 -5.96 -6.83 -8.04
N TRP A 104 -6.75 -7.89 -7.85
CA TRP A 104 -7.55 -8.09 -6.65
C TRP A 104 -6.67 -8.26 -5.42
N ILE A 105 -5.63 -9.08 -5.48
CA ILE A 105 -4.61 -9.23 -4.41
C ILE A 105 -3.97 -7.87 -4.12
N TYR A 106 -3.65 -7.07 -5.14
CA TYR A 106 -3.08 -5.74 -4.97
C TYR A 106 -4.06 -4.78 -4.26
N LYS A 107 -5.33 -4.77 -4.69
CA LYS A 107 -6.42 -4.03 -4.04
C LYS A 107 -6.56 -4.45 -2.57
N LEU A 108 -6.60 -5.75 -2.28
CA LEU A 108 -6.66 -6.26 -0.91
C LEU A 108 -5.39 -6.01 -0.10
N ARG A 109 -4.23 -5.96 -0.75
CA ARG A 109 -2.96 -5.62 -0.13
C ARG A 109 -2.86 -4.14 0.17
N ASN A 110 -3.56 -3.27 -0.53
CA ASN A 110 -3.49 -1.83 -0.29
C ASN A 110 -4.75 -1.27 0.36
N ARG A 111 -5.80 -2.09 0.57
CA ARG A 111 -6.98 -1.63 1.30
C ARG A 111 -6.60 -1.23 2.73
N PRO A 112 -7.02 -0.04 3.18
CA PRO A 112 -6.89 0.33 4.57
C PRO A 112 -7.76 -0.59 5.43
N ILE A 113 -7.15 -1.17 6.47
CA ILE A 113 -7.85 -2.03 7.43
C ILE A 113 -7.82 -1.32 8.77
N LEU A 114 -9.00 -1.00 9.29
CA LEU A 114 -9.17 -0.44 10.63
C LEU A 114 -8.66 -1.45 11.67
N THR A 115 -7.74 -1.05 12.52
CA THR A 115 -7.16 -1.96 13.54
C THR A 115 -7.99 -2.04 14.82
N GLY A 116 -8.99 -1.17 14.95
CA GLY A 116 -9.81 -1.02 16.16
C GLY A 116 -9.22 -0.03 17.18
N GLY A 117 -8.20 0.75 16.82
CA GLY A 117 -7.63 1.81 17.66
C GLY A 117 -7.64 3.17 16.98
N PHE A 118 -7.30 4.21 17.73
CA PHE A 118 -7.16 5.58 17.22
C PHE A 118 -5.71 6.03 17.17
N MET A 119 -5.40 6.94 16.27
CA MET A 119 -4.18 7.74 16.37
C MET A 119 -4.40 8.88 17.36
N ARG A 120 -3.46 9.09 18.28
CA ARG A 120 -3.46 10.25 19.18
C ARG A 120 -3.44 11.53 18.34
N PRO A 121 -4.27 12.54 18.67
CA PRO A 121 -4.28 13.77 17.90
C PRO A 121 -2.95 14.48 18.11
N THR A 122 -2.43 15.06 17.04
CA THR A 122 -1.21 15.85 17.10
C THR A 122 -1.43 17.17 16.40
N LEU A 123 -0.43 18.04 16.42
CA LEU A 123 -0.47 19.32 15.70
C LEU A 123 -0.67 19.13 14.18
N PHE A 124 -0.28 17.98 13.65
CA PHE A 124 -0.23 17.70 12.21
C PHE A 124 -1.47 16.98 11.67
N HIS A 125 -2.26 16.35 12.53
CA HIS A 125 -3.48 15.68 12.13
C HIS A 125 -4.49 15.69 13.25
N LYS A 126 -5.76 15.82 12.84
CA LYS A 126 -6.91 15.55 13.70
C LYS A 126 -6.88 14.07 14.12
N LEU A 127 -7.81 13.70 14.97
CA LEU A 127 -8.07 12.30 15.30
C LEU A 127 -8.40 11.51 14.04
N VAL A 128 -7.60 10.50 13.75
CA VAL A 128 -7.78 9.59 12.60
C VAL A 128 -7.79 8.15 13.12
N PRO A 129 -8.66 7.27 12.61
CA PRO A 129 -8.60 5.85 12.93
C PRO A 129 -7.23 5.25 12.59
N ARG A 130 -6.72 4.39 13.46
CA ARG A 130 -5.48 3.66 13.17
C ARG A 130 -5.79 2.57 12.15
N MET A 131 -5.06 2.62 11.04
CA MET A 131 -5.14 1.64 9.96
C MET A 131 -3.81 0.90 9.85
N ASP A 132 -3.83 -0.42 9.60
CA ASP A 132 -2.62 -1.22 9.37
C ASP A 132 -1.87 -0.76 8.11
N ARG A 133 -2.62 -0.18 7.17
CA ARG A 133 -2.12 0.44 5.94
C ARG A 133 -2.79 1.79 5.77
N GLN A 134 -2.08 2.83 6.19
CA GLN A 134 -2.58 4.19 6.03
C GLN A 134 -2.60 4.57 4.55
N PRO A 135 -3.68 5.18 4.05
CA PRO A 135 -3.70 5.76 2.72
C PRO A 135 -2.54 6.73 2.51
N THR A 136 -1.85 6.61 1.37
CA THR A 136 -0.67 7.43 1.05
C THR A 136 -0.95 8.92 1.17
N HIS A 137 -2.16 9.38 0.79
CA HIS A 137 -2.54 10.78 0.88
C HIS A 137 -2.56 11.29 2.33
N LEU A 138 -2.97 10.48 3.33
CA LEU A 138 -2.95 10.88 4.73
C LEU A 138 -1.52 10.99 5.25
N SER A 139 -0.68 10.01 4.96
CA SER A 139 0.73 10.04 5.35
C SER A 139 1.46 11.23 4.71
N MET A 140 1.19 11.51 3.42
CA MET A 140 1.74 12.66 2.71
C MET A 140 1.21 14.00 3.24
N MET A 141 -0.08 14.08 3.59
CA MET A 141 -0.67 15.25 4.25
C MET A 141 0.03 15.54 5.59
N ILE A 142 0.24 14.53 6.43
CA ILE A 142 0.95 14.68 7.72
C ILE A 142 2.39 15.15 7.49
N ARG A 143 3.10 14.54 6.54
CA ARG A 143 4.47 14.95 6.16
C ARG A 143 4.52 16.39 5.69
N ARG A 144 3.64 16.79 4.77
CA ARG A 144 3.57 18.17 4.25
C ARG A 144 3.33 19.18 5.38
N ARG A 145 2.44 18.86 6.32
CA ARG A 145 2.17 19.74 7.49
C ARG A 145 3.35 19.85 8.44
N ARG A 146 4.12 18.77 8.65
CA ARG A 146 5.37 18.82 9.42
C ARG A 146 6.38 19.77 8.79
N LEU A 147 6.63 19.62 7.49
CA LEU A 147 7.53 20.48 6.74
C LEU A 147 7.06 21.93 6.73
N ALA A 148 5.77 22.17 6.50
CA ALA A 148 5.20 23.51 6.52
C ALA A 148 5.29 24.17 7.91
N ARG A 149 5.22 23.41 8.99
CA ARG A 149 5.44 23.93 10.34
C ARG A 149 6.91 24.27 10.59
N ALA A 150 7.83 23.41 10.17
CA ALA A 150 9.27 23.70 10.28
C ALA A 150 9.63 25.01 9.55
N ARG A 151 9.18 25.15 8.30
CA ARG A 151 9.37 26.39 7.52
C ARG A 151 8.83 27.64 8.22
N ARG A 152 7.64 27.56 8.82
CA ARG A 152 7.05 28.67 9.59
C ARG A 152 7.85 29.03 10.83
N LEU A 153 8.47 28.05 11.51
CA LEU A 153 9.33 28.31 12.66
C LEU A 153 10.61 29.03 12.23
N ASP A 154 11.23 28.57 11.15
CA ASP A 154 12.44 29.21 10.60
C ASP A 154 12.13 30.63 10.10
N GLU A 155 11.01 30.81 9.40
CA GLU A 155 10.53 32.11 8.94
C GLU A 155 10.22 33.04 10.11
N GLN A 156 9.54 32.55 11.14
CA GLN A 156 9.24 33.35 12.33
C GLN A 156 10.53 33.82 13.02
N ARG A 157 11.54 32.96 13.15
CA ARG A 157 12.85 33.32 13.75
C ARG A 157 13.49 34.48 13.01
N ARG A 158 13.61 34.38 11.68
CA ARG A 158 14.16 35.44 10.82
C ARG A 158 13.39 36.76 10.95
N LEU A 159 12.06 36.69 10.97
CA LEU A 159 11.21 37.89 11.14
C LEU A 159 11.39 38.54 12.50
N THR A 160 11.59 37.74 13.57
CA THR A 160 11.94 38.30 14.88
C THR A 160 13.32 38.93 14.90
N GLU A 161 14.33 38.32 14.26
CA GLU A 161 15.67 38.90 14.13
C GLU A 161 15.60 40.27 13.43
N TRP A 162 14.99 40.33 12.25
CA TRP A 162 14.80 41.59 11.52
C TRP A 162 14.01 42.62 12.30
N LYS A 163 13.01 42.19 13.07
CA LYS A 163 12.26 43.09 13.95
C LYS A 163 13.21 43.72 14.99
N TYR A 164 14.07 42.93 15.61
CA TYR A 164 15.03 43.45 16.58
C TYR A 164 16.03 44.41 15.93
N ASP A 165 16.55 44.07 14.75
CA ASP A 165 17.48 44.94 14.01
C ASP A 165 16.83 46.30 13.71
N ILE A 166 15.60 46.32 13.18
CA ILE A 166 14.87 47.58 12.90
C ILE A 166 14.62 48.39 14.17
N VAL A 167 14.30 47.72 15.29
CA VAL A 167 14.11 48.41 16.58
C VAL A 167 15.42 49.04 17.06
N ASN A 168 16.54 48.31 16.96
CA ASN A 168 17.86 48.82 17.33
C ASN A 168 18.28 50.01 16.45
N GLU A 169 18.10 49.92 15.13
CA GLU A 169 18.39 51.02 14.19
C GLU A 169 17.53 52.24 14.49
N ARG A 170 16.24 52.04 14.79
CA ARG A 170 15.36 53.14 15.20
C ARG A 170 15.82 53.79 16.49
N GLU A 171 16.22 53.01 17.50
CA GLU A 171 16.76 53.56 18.75
C GLU A 171 18.07 54.33 18.51
N PHE A 172 18.93 53.83 17.62
CA PHE A 172 20.16 54.49 17.23
C PHE A 172 19.90 55.83 16.54
N GLU A 173 19.02 55.87 15.53
CA GLU A 173 18.60 57.12 14.87
C GLU A 173 18.00 58.12 15.88
N SER A 174 17.14 57.65 16.80
CA SER A 174 16.56 58.49 17.84
C SER A 174 17.62 59.16 18.71
N ARG A 175 18.71 58.44 19.04
CA ARG A 175 19.83 59.02 19.79
C ARG A 175 20.60 60.05 18.99
N LEU A 176 20.86 59.79 17.70
CA LEU A 176 21.53 60.75 16.81
C LEU A 176 20.73 62.04 16.67
N ILE A 177 19.40 61.92 16.51
CA ILE A 177 18.47 63.05 16.48
C ILE A 177 18.55 63.83 17.80
N ASN A 178 18.45 63.14 18.94
CA ASN A 178 18.50 63.78 20.26
C ASN A 178 19.83 64.51 20.53
N TRP A 179 20.93 64.03 19.95
CA TRP A 179 22.23 64.68 20.02
C TRP A 179 22.43 65.81 19.00
N GLY A 180 21.47 66.05 18.10
CA GLY A 180 21.54 67.09 17.08
C GLY A 180 22.44 66.74 15.89
N TYR A 181 22.85 65.48 15.74
CA TYR A 181 23.66 65.02 14.60
C TYR A 181 22.81 64.66 13.37
N MET A 182 21.49 64.54 13.52
CA MET A 182 20.56 64.16 12.44
C MET A 182 19.23 64.89 12.60
N ASN A 183 18.61 65.33 11.50
CA ASN A 183 17.29 65.95 11.53
C ASN A 183 16.18 64.88 11.58
N ASN A 184 15.03 65.20 12.20
CA ASN A 184 13.88 64.29 12.28
C ASN A 184 13.40 63.77 10.90
N GLU A 185 13.47 64.60 9.87
CA GLU A 185 13.05 64.24 8.51
C GLU A 185 13.98 63.24 7.82
N GLN A 186 15.22 63.13 8.31
CA GLN A 186 16.23 62.22 7.76
C GLN A 186 16.14 60.81 8.37
N GLY A 187 15.37 60.62 9.45
CA GLY A 187 15.24 59.33 10.14
C GLY A 187 14.35 58.35 9.37
N ILE A 188 14.96 57.43 8.63
CA ILE A 188 14.25 56.46 7.77
C ILE A 188 13.51 55.43 8.62
N TRP A 189 14.09 55.04 9.76
CA TRP A 189 13.58 53.96 10.63
C TRP A 189 12.59 54.46 11.68
N GLN A 190 12.34 55.76 11.76
CA GLN A 190 11.37 56.33 12.70
C GLN A 190 9.93 55.98 12.35
N THR A 191 9.64 55.68 11.09
CA THR A 191 8.31 55.29 10.63
C THR A 191 8.00 53.82 11.00
N ASN A 192 6.76 53.55 11.37
CA ASN A 192 6.31 52.17 11.65
C ASN A 192 6.12 51.33 10.37
N GLU A 193 6.32 51.92 9.20
CA GLU A 193 6.05 51.30 7.90
C GLU A 193 6.85 50.02 7.68
N TRP A 194 8.10 49.99 8.15
CA TRP A 194 8.98 48.82 8.06
C TRP A 194 8.53 47.66 8.97
N LEU A 195 7.94 47.98 10.12
CA LEU A 195 7.51 46.98 11.10
C LEU A 195 6.14 46.37 10.78
N LEU A 196 5.23 47.13 10.16
CA LEU A 196 3.88 46.68 9.80
C LEU A 196 3.85 45.35 8.99
N PRO A 197 4.60 45.17 7.89
CA PRO A 197 4.59 43.92 7.13
C PRO A 197 5.14 42.74 7.96
N ILE A 198 6.14 42.97 8.81
CA ILE A 198 6.70 41.96 9.71
C ILE A 198 5.64 41.52 10.73
N TYR A 199 4.96 42.47 11.38
CA TYR A 199 3.89 42.17 12.32
C TYR A 199 2.73 41.40 11.66
N LYS A 200 2.28 41.85 10.49
CA LYS A 200 1.24 41.17 9.71
C LYS A 200 1.65 39.72 9.41
N ARG A 201 2.91 39.49 9.01
CA ARG A 201 3.40 38.15 8.71
C ARG A 201 3.51 37.26 9.95
N ILE A 202 4.02 37.78 11.05
CA ILE A 202 4.08 37.06 12.35
C ILE A 202 2.66 36.69 12.80
N ALA A 203 1.68 37.59 12.69
CA ALA A 203 0.29 37.34 13.04
C ALA A 203 -0.32 36.17 12.22
N LEU A 204 -0.07 36.13 10.91
CA LEU A 204 -0.49 35.00 10.05
C LEU A 204 0.15 33.67 10.49
N ILE A 205 1.42 33.67 10.86
CA ILE A 205 2.11 32.48 11.38
C ILE A 205 1.47 32.01 12.69
N GLN A 206 1.15 32.95 13.59
CA GLN A 206 0.48 32.66 14.86
C GLN A 206 -0.93 32.09 14.63
N GLU A 207 -1.71 32.66 13.73
CA GLU A 207 -3.02 32.11 13.33
C GLU A 207 -2.88 30.66 12.86
N ALA A 208 -1.90 30.37 12.02
CA ALA A 208 -1.61 29.01 11.58
C ALA A 208 -1.24 28.05 12.74
N TYR A 209 -0.60 28.54 13.81
CA TYR A 209 -0.40 27.75 15.04
C TYR A 209 -1.68 27.55 15.83
N THR A 210 -2.63 28.49 15.83
CA THR A 210 -3.94 28.26 16.43
C THR A 210 -4.67 27.11 15.74
N HIS A 211 -4.59 27.01 14.41
CA HIS A 211 -5.13 25.88 13.66
C HIS A 211 -4.43 24.55 14.00
N ASP A 212 -3.10 24.56 14.18
CA ASP A 212 -2.36 23.39 14.66
C ASP A 212 -2.85 22.94 16.05
N LYS A 213 -3.05 23.90 16.97
CA LYS A 213 -3.59 23.62 18.32
C LYS A 213 -5.01 23.07 18.26
N ARG A 214 -5.90 23.67 17.43
CA ARG A 214 -7.26 23.18 17.21
C ARG A 214 -7.28 21.74 16.68
N ARG A 215 -6.34 21.35 15.80
CA ARG A 215 -6.19 19.96 15.36
C ARG A 215 -5.84 19.01 16.50
N ALA A 216 -4.92 19.41 17.38
CA ALA A 216 -4.49 18.61 18.53
C ALA A 216 -5.60 18.46 19.60
N LEU A 217 -6.50 19.43 19.69
CA LEU A 217 -7.64 19.45 20.62
C LEU A 217 -8.94 18.91 20.02
N HIS A 218 -8.92 18.45 18.77
CA HIS A 218 -10.11 17.92 18.12
C HIS A 218 -10.68 16.73 18.90
N ILE A 219 -12.02 16.65 19.03
CA ILE A 219 -12.73 15.55 19.70
C ILE A 219 -13.14 14.49 18.67
N TYR A 220 -13.30 13.23 19.07
CA TYR A 220 -13.73 12.16 18.17
C TYR A 220 -15.19 12.35 17.75
N PRO A 221 -15.51 12.38 16.44
CA PRO A 221 -16.90 12.31 15.99
C PRO A 221 -17.53 10.97 16.42
N PRO A 222 -18.79 10.95 16.92
CA PRO A 222 -19.39 9.75 17.49
C PRO A 222 -19.51 8.60 16.47
N HIS A 223 -19.79 8.89 15.20
CA HIS A 223 -19.88 7.88 14.15
C HIS A 223 -18.53 7.19 13.87
N ILE A 224 -17.41 7.93 13.91
CA ILE A 224 -16.07 7.35 13.78
C ILE A 224 -15.74 6.47 14.98
N VAL A 225 -16.16 6.88 16.18
CA VAL A 225 -16.00 6.05 17.39
C VAL A 225 -16.76 4.75 17.25
N ALA A 226 -18.02 4.80 16.81
CA ALA A 226 -18.84 3.62 16.55
C ALA A 226 -18.18 2.70 15.51
N GLN A 227 -17.67 3.25 14.41
CA GLN A 227 -17.00 2.48 13.36
C GLN A 227 -15.74 1.76 13.88
N VAL A 228 -14.91 2.44 14.68
CA VAL A 228 -13.70 1.84 15.25
C VAL A 228 -14.05 0.78 16.30
N LYS A 229 -15.08 1.01 17.12
CA LYS A 229 -15.63 0.01 18.06
C LYS A 229 -16.12 -1.23 17.31
N GLN A 230 -16.89 -1.05 16.23
CA GLN A 230 -17.35 -2.15 15.38
C GLN A 230 -16.18 -2.90 14.71
N ALA A 231 -15.14 -2.19 14.26
CA ALA A 231 -13.93 -2.84 13.73
C ALA A 231 -13.21 -3.67 14.81
N ARG A 232 -13.23 -3.20 16.06
CA ARG A 232 -12.68 -3.92 17.21
C ARG A 232 -13.49 -5.17 17.54
N THR A 233 -14.82 -5.09 17.61
CA THR A 233 -15.68 -6.27 17.86
C THR A 233 -15.50 -7.33 16.79
N ARG A 234 -15.57 -6.95 15.50
CA ARG A 234 -15.32 -7.86 14.36
C ARG A 234 -13.95 -8.52 14.42
N ARG A 235 -12.93 -7.80 14.89
CA ARG A 235 -11.58 -8.36 15.06
C ARG A 235 -11.55 -9.41 16.18
N ILE A 236 -12.28 -9.19 17.27
CA ILE A 236 -12.40 -10.15 18.38
C ILE A 236 -13.19 -11.37 17.90
N GLU A 237 -14.37 -11.17 17.31
CA GLU A 237 -15.21 -12.22 16.71
C GLU A 237 -14.42 -13.10 15.73
N ARG A 238 -13.72 -12.49 14.77
CA ARG A 238 -12.88 -13.25 13.84
C ARG A 238 -11.79 -14.05 14.54
N LYS A 239 -11.20 -13.51 15.62
CA LYS A 239 -10.18 -14.24 16.39
C LYS A 239 -10.80 -15.38 17.21
N THR A 240 -11.98 -15.19 17.78
CA THR A 240 -12.68 -16.22 18.55
C THR A 240 -13.19 -17.33 17.64
N GLU A 241 -13.80 -17.01 16.50
CA GLU A 241 -14.14 -17.98 15.44
C GLU A 241 -12.92 -18.76 15.00
N LEU A 242 -11.80 -18.08 14.73
CA LEU A 242 -10.56 -18.74 14.33
C LEU A 242 -10.08 -19.69 15.44
N ARG A 243 -10.18 -19.31 16.71
CA ARG A 243 -9.87 -20.20 17.85
C ARG A 243 -10.82 -21.39 17.93
N ARG A 244 -12.13 -21.20 17.70
CA ARG A 244 -13.15 -22.28 17.67
C ARG A 244 -12.88 -23.27 16.53
N LYS A 245 -12.52 -22.76 15.34
CA LYS A 245 -12.10 -23.59 14.19
C LYS A 245 -10.85 -24.40 14.51
N LEU A 246 -9.85 -23.76 15.12
CA LEU A 246 -8.65 -24.47 15.58
C LEU A 246 -8.97 -25.53 16.65
N ALA A 247 -9.90 -25.25 17.56
CA ALA A 247 -10.32 -26.19 18.61
C ALA A 247 -11.10 -27.40 18.06
N SER A 248 -11.97 -27.17 17.06
CA SER A 248 -12.66 -28.25 16.32
C SER A 248 -11.74 -29.03 15.38
N GLY A 249 -10.49 -28.61 15.20
CA GLY A 249 -9.53 -29.27 14.32
C GLY A 249 -9.71 -28.91 12.84
N GLU A 250 -10.53 -27.89 12.52
CA GLU A 250 -10.63 -27.36 11.17
C GLU A 250 -9.31 -26.70 10.73
N TRP A 251 -8.97 -26.89 9.46
CA TRP A 251 -7.78 -26.29 8.86
C TRP A 251 -7.97 -24.78 8.70
N VAL A 252 -7.15 -23.99 9.39
CA VAL A 252 -7.13 -22.54 9.24
C VAL A 252 -5.93 -22.13 8.39
N THR A 253 -6.19 -21.40 7.31
CA THR A 253 -5.13 -20.80 6.50
C THR A 253 -4.51 -19.62 7.26
N LYS A 254 -3.20 -19.71 7.57
CA LYS A 254 -2.44 -18.59 8.12
C LYS A 254 -1.42 -18.13 7.09
N TRP A 255 -1.41 -16.83 6.80
CA TRP A 255 -0.34 -16.25 6.02
C TRP A 255 0.93 -16.22 6.87
N LYS A 256 1.91 -17.07 6.56
CA LYS A 256 3.25 -16.98 7.15
C LYS A 256 4.17 -16.24 6.19
N ARG A 257 4.95 -15.30 6.72
CA ARG A 257 6.09 -14.75 6.00
C ARG A 257 7.11 -15.87 5.87
N ILE A 258 7.31 -16.37 4.66
CA ILE A 258 8.45 -17.25 4.39
C ILE A 258 9.68 -16.34 4.35
N ALA A 259 10.66 -16.61 5.20
CA ALA A 259 11.97 -16.02 5.04
C ALA A 259 12.51 -16.57 3.71
N VAL A 260 12.39 -15.77 2.65
CA VAL A 260 13.14 -16.03 1.43
C VAL A 260 14.59 -15.98 1.86
N ARG A 261 15.27 -17.14 1.90
CA ARG A 261 16.73 -17.20 2.09
C ARG A 261 17.27 -16.14 1.13
N LYS A 262 17.94 -15.11 1.67
CA LYS A 262 18.64 -14.16 0.82
C LYS A 262 19.59 -15.01 -0.03
N MET A 263 19.23 -15.25 -1.28
CA MET A 263 20.14 -15.85 -2.23
C MET A 263 21.35 -14.92 -2.19
N ALA A 264 22.52 -15.45 -1.85
CA ALA A 264 23.72 -14.65 -1.72
C ALA A 264 23.83 -13.78 -2.97
N SER A 265 23.78 -12.46 -2.80
CA SER A 265 23.80 -11.48 -3.88
C SER A 265 25.10 -11.54 -4.69
N SER A 266 26.06 -12.38 -4.29
CA SER A 266 27.36 -12.55 -4.91
C SER A 266 27.36 -13.29 -6.25
N ARG A 267 26.26 -13.95 -6.67
CA ARG A 267 26.23 -14.66 -7.97
C ARG A 267 25.15 -14.22 -8.96
N VAL A 268 24.24 -13.31 -8.58
CA VAL A 268 23.29 -12.73 -9.55
C VAL A 268 24.04 -11.65 -10.33
N SER A 269 24.61 -12.09 -11.46
CA SER A 269 25.46 -11.33 -12.36
C SER A 269 25.02 -9.86 -12.56
N ARG A 270 25.99 -8.95 -12.52
CA ARG A 270 25.87 -7.55 -13.00
C ARG A 270 25.28 -7.45 -14.42
N ARG A 271 25.24 -8.56 -15.17
CA ARG A 271 24.70 -8.70 -16.53
C ARG A 271 23.19 -8.43 -16.62
N MET A 272 22.39 -8.68 -15.57
CA MET A 272 20.94 -8.44 -15.62
C MET A 272 20.52 -6.98 -15.35
N LEU A 273 21.41 -6.12 -14.84
CA LEU A 273 21.09 -4.72 -14.53
C LEU A 273 21.02 -3.81 -15.77
N ARG A 274 21.48 -4.28 -16.95
CA ARG A 274 21.50 -3.46 -18.19
C ARG A 274 20.21 -3.49 -19.01
N ILE A 275 19.25 -4.38 -18.73
CA ILE A 275 17.98 -4.43 -19.47
C ILE A 275 16.94 -3.54 -18.76
N LYS A 276 17.05 -2.22 -18.99
CA LYS A 276 16.04 -1.21 -18.63
C LYS A 276 14.83 -1.31 -19.59
N ASN A 277 14.06 -2.39 -19.52
CA ASN A 277 12.73 -2.41 -20.15
C ASN A 277 11.74 -1.75 -19.19
N SER A 278 11.36 -0.49 -19.48
CA SER A 278 10.44 0.35 -18.70
C SER A 278 8.97 -0.08 -18.78
N VAL A 279 8.63 -1.07 -19.62
CA VAL A 279 7.25 -1.36 -20.00
C VAL A 279 6.52 -2.32 -19.04
N TYR A 280 7.22 -2.92 -18.06
CA TYR A 280 6.59 -3.83 -17.10
C TYR A 280 6.74 -3.33 -15.65
N PRO A 281 5.78 -2.58 -15.10
CA PRO A 281 5.78 -2.14 -13.69
C PRO A 281 5.62 -3.30 -12.68
N HIS A 282 5.67 -4.56 -13.13
CA HIS A 282 5.45 -5.75 -12.31
C HIS A 282 6.72 -6.58 -12.01
N ARG A 283 7.92 -6.15 -12.45
CA ARG A 283 9.16 -6.89 -12.14
C ARG A 283 9.43 -7.02 -10.64
N ASP A 284 9.00 -6.05 -9.84
CA ASP A 284 9.08 -6.10 -8.38
C ASP A 284 8.24 -7.22 -7.75
N ILE A 285 7.30 -7.84 -8.49
CA ILE A 285 6.46 -8.93 -8.00
C ILE A 285 7.21 -10.26 -7.97
N LEU A 286 8.17 -10.49 -8.89
CA LEU A 286 8.98 -11.71 -8.89
C LEU A 286 9.98 -11.74 -7.71
N TYR A 287 10.32 -10.59 -7.14
CA TYR A 287 11.16 -10.46 -5.95
C TYR A 287 10.40 -10.04 -4.69
N ALA A 288 9.10 -9.77 -4.78
CA ALA A 288 8.27 -9.49 -3.63
C ALA A 288 8.27 -10.73 -2.73
N ARG A 289 8.68 -10.57 -1.46
CA ARG A 289 8.63 -11.62 -0.42
C ARG A 289 7.33 -12.41 -0.54
N VAL A 290 7.42 -13.61 -1.12
CA VAL A 290 6.26 -14.44 -1.45
C VAL A 290 5.62 -14.86 -0.14
N MET A 291 4.47 -14.27 0.16
CA MET A 291 3.60 -14.74 1.24
C MET A 291 2.91 -15.97 0.68
N ARG A 292 3.25 -17.17 1.16
CA ARG A 292 2.50 -18.38 0.83
C ARG A 292 1.36 -18.52 1.82
N ARG A 293 0.17 -18.87 1.34
CA ARG A 293 -0.92 -19.33 2.19
C ARG A 293 -0.45 -20.68 2.76
N VAL A 294 -0.14 -20.71 4.05
CA VAL A 294 0.26 -21.94 4.73
C VAL A 294 -0.95 -22.41 5.50
N GLU A 295 -1.42 -23.59 5.19
CA GLU A 295 -2.39 -24.28 6.04
C GLU A 295 -1.69 -24.61 7.35
N VAL A 296 -2.15 -24.00 8.45
CA VAL A 296 -1.57 -24.25 9.76
C VAL A 296 -2.60 -25.07 10.52
N ASN A 297 -2.42 -26.38 10.49
CA ASN A 297 -3.12 -27.27 11.41
C ASN A 297 -2.42 -27.18 12.79
N PRO A 298 -3.13 -26.91 13.89
CA PRO A 298 -2.59 -27.04 15.23
C PRO A 298 -2.24 -28.51 15.56
N ARG A 299 -2.86 -29.49 14.86
CA ARG A 299 -2.31 -30.85 14.73
C ARG A 299 -1.22 -30.83 13.67
N ALA A 300 -0.08 -30.21 13.99
CA ALA A 300 1.07 -30.16 13.12
C ALA A 300 1.60 -31.59 12.91
N GLY A 301 1.03 -32.28 11.92
CA GLY A 301 1.45 -33.61 11.50
C GLY A 301 0.41 -34.49 10.79
N ALA A 302 -0.64 -33.96 10.18
CA ALA A 302 -1.48 -34.77 9.28
C ALA A 302 -1.11 -34.49 7.82
N ALA A 303 -1.07 -35.54 6.98
CA ALA A 303 -0.97 -35.37 5.54
C ALA A 303 -2.16 -34.54 4.97
N PRO A 304 -1.99 -33.82 3.85
CA PRO A 304 -3.08 -33.19 3.11
C PRO A 304 -4.27 -34.14 2.85
N SER A 305 -5.49 -33.61 2.81
CA SER A 305 -6.74 -34.41 2.73
C SER A 305 -6.79 -35.41 1.57
N HIS A 306 -6.30 -35.02 0.39
CA HIS A 306 -6.26 -35.89 -0.79
C HIS A 306 -5.27 -37.08 -0.64
N ILE A 307 -4.22 -36.93 0.17
CA ILE A 307 -3.29 -38.03 0.50
C ILE A 307 -3.91 -38.96 1.55
N LEU A 308 -4.65 -38.40 2.52
CA LEU A 308 -5.33 -39.19 3.55
C LEU A 308 -6.43 -40.09 2.97
N GLN A 309 -7.12 -39.65 1.91
CA GLN A 309 -8.16 -40.44 1.22
C GLN A 309 -7.61 -41.76 0.65
N GLY A 310 -6.34 -41.81 0.26
CA GLY A 310 -5.68 -43.04 -0.24
C GLY A 310 -4.98 -43.88 0.83
N MET A 311 -4.93 -43.44 2.10
CA MET A 311 -4.23 -44.15 3.18
C MET A 311 -5.17 -45.01 4.02
N ASN A 312 -4.76 -46.24 4.31
CA ASN A 312 -5.47 -47.11 5.25
C ASN A 312 -5.28 -46.64 6.71
N THR A 313 -6.07 -47.19 7.65
CA THR A 313 -6.07 -46.78 9.07
C THR A 313 -4.69 -46.91 9.74
N ASN A 314 -3.94 -47.98 9.44
CA ASN A 314 -2.59 -48.17 9.96
C ASN A 314 -1.57 -47.17 9.38
N GLN A 315 -1.65 -46.86 8.08
CA GLN A 315 -0.80 -45.85 7.44
C GLN A 315 -1.09 -44.45 7.98
N ARG A 316 -2.35 -44.12 8.27
CA ARG A 316 -2.72 -42.85 8.92
C ARG A 316 -2.13 -42.76 10.33
N ARG A 317 -2.17 -43.85 11.10
CA ARG A 317 -1.58 -43.93 12.46
C ARG A 317 -0.05 -43.78 12.41
N MET A 318 0.61 -44.41 11.45
CA MET A 318 2.06 -44.28 11.23
C MET A 318 2.46 -42.89 10.73
N ASP A 319 1.74 -42.28 9.78
CA ASP A 319 2.01 -40.92 9.29
C ASP A 319 1.82 -39.87 10.40
N GLN A 320 0.78 -40.03 11.22
CA GLN A 320 0.54 -39.20 12.39
C GLN A 320 1.64 -39.37 13.45
N ALA A 321 2.10 -40.59 13.70
CA ALA A 321 3.22 -40.87 14.59
C ALA A 321 4.52 -40.24 14.06
N ILE A 322 4.85 -40.44 12.79
CA ILE A 322 6.05 -39.90 12.12
C ILE A 322 6.05 -38.37 12.05
N ARG A 323 4.90 -37.71 12.05
CA ARG A 323 4.86 -36.23 12.01
C ARG A 323 4.64 -35.58 13.38
N GLY A 324 4.33 -36.36 14.41
CA GLY A 324 4.19 -35.88 15.80
C GLY A 324 5.49 -35.28 16.36
N ARG A 325 5.39 -34.46 17.42
CA ARG A 325 6.56 -33.75 17.97
C ARG A 325 7.56 -34.66 18.72
N SER A 326 7.15 -35.86 19.16
CA SER A 326 8.04 -36.77 19.88
C SER A 326 9.15 -37.31 18.97
N GLY A 327 10.40 -37.15 19.39
CA GLY A 327 11.57 -37.67 18.67
C GLY A 327 12.07 -39.03 19.19
N GLY A 328 11.59 -39.48 20.35
CA GLY A 328 12.05 -40.69 21.04
C GLY A 328 11.16 -41.93 20.83
N GLY A 329 11.71 -43.11 21.13
CA GLY A 329 11.00 -44.40 21.10
C GLY A 329 10.52 -44.83 19.71
N TYR A 330 9.30 -45.37 19.67
CA TYR A 330 8.63 -45.90 18.46
C TYR A 330 8.60 -44.89 17.29
N VAL A 331 8.39 -43.60 17.57
CA VAL A 331 8.37 -42.54 16.55
C VAL A 331 9.77 -42.30 15.96
N GLY A 332 10.81 -42.36 16.80
CA GLY A 332 12.19 -42.24 16.36
C GLY A 332 12.66 -43.43 15.53
N GLN A 333 12.16 -44.64 15.81
CA GLN A 333 12.42 -45.83 15.02
C GLN A 333 11.75 -45.74 13.63
N LEU A 334 10.46 -45.42 13.57
CA LEU A 334 9.73 -45.23 12.30
C LEU A 334 10.33 -44.15 11.40
N ARG A 335 10.85 -43.06 11.98
CA ARG A 335 11.54 -42.00 11.24
C ARG A 335 12.89 -42.46 10.68
N ARG A 336 13.60 -43.35 11.39
CA ARG A 336 14.87 -43.94 10.93
C ARG A 336 14.65 -44.92 9.78
N GLU A 337 13.66 -45.81 9.91
CA GLU A 337 13.31 -46.81 8.90
C GLU A 337 12.88 -46.17 7.57
N ARG A 338 12.23 -44.99 7.60
CA ARG A 338 11.83 -44.25 6.38
C ARG A 338 12.85 -43.21 5.90
N GLY A 339 14.08 -43.23 6.40
CA GLY A 339 15.18 -42.41 5.88
C GLY A 339 15.10 -40.91 6.21
N TRP A 340 14.27 -40.49 7.17
CA TRP A 340 14.12 -39.07 7.54
C TRP A 340 15.17 -38.64 8.58
N LYS A 341 16.43 -38.50 8.15
CA LYS A 341 17.49 -37.84 8.95
C LYS A 341 18.09 -36.67 8.18
N ARG A 342 17.87 -35.44 8.66
CA ARG A 342 18.81 -34.31 8.50
C ARG A 342 18.49 -33.18 9.49
N GLY A 343 19.33 -33.06 10.53
CA GLY A 343 19.77 -31.75 11.03
C GLY A 343 19.02 -31.11 12.21
N LEU A 344 18.89 -31.78 13.36
CA LEU A 344 18.64 -31.09 14.63
C LEU A 344 19.75 -31.40 15.63
N LYS A 345 20.41 -30.34 16.13
CA LYS A 345 21.31 -30.40 17.28
C LYS A 345 20.49 -30.57 18.58
N PRO A 346 21.01 -31.25 19.60
CA PRO A 346 20.34 -31.34 20.89
C PRO A 346 20.30 -29.97 21.56
N GLY A 347 19.12 -29.55 22.06
CA GLY A 347 18.97 -28.36 22.92
C GLY A 347 18.05 -27.24 22.42
N GLN A 348 17.53 -27.27 21.19
CA GLN A 348 16.65 -26.21 20.67
C GLN A 348 15.17 -26.58 20.80
N GLY A 349 14.56 -26.32 21.97
CA GLY A 349 13.17 -26.74 22.18
C GLY A 349 12.42 -26.26 23.42
N LEU A 350 12.85 -25.22 24.12
CA LEU A 350 12.03 -24.56 25.15
C LEU A 350 12.00 -23.06 24.89
N GLU A 351 10.81 -22.54 24.59
CA GLU A 351 10.33 -21.18 24.91
C GLU A 351 9.08 -20.88 24.06
N ASP A 352 7.89 -20.94 24.68
CA ASP A 352 6.73 -20.15 24.22
C ASP A 352 5.60 -20.14 25.27
N GLU A 353 5.88 -19.54 26.44
CA GLU A 353 4.87 -19.15 27.42
C GLU A 353 4.90 -17.63 27.63
N ARG A 354 4.30 -16.86 26.72
CA ARG A 354 4.03 -15.41 26.94
C ARG A 354 2.68 -15.00 26.38
N ARG A 355 1.59 -15.55 26.95
CA ARG A 355 0.21 -15.25 26.51
C ARG A 355 -0.60 -14.32 27.43
N GLY A 356 -0.09 -13.92 28.60
CA GLY A 356 -0.82 -13.04 29.54
C GLY A 356 -0.39 -11.56 29.53
N GLU A 357 0.91 -11.29 29.51
CA GLU A 357 1.44 -9.94 29.76
C GLU A 357 1.07 -8.91 28.68
N ALA A 358 0.93 -9.35 27.43
CA ALA A 358 0.62 -8.47 26.31
C ALA A 358 -0.83 -7.94 26.37
N GLU A 359 -1.78 -8.73 26.90
CA GLU A 359 -3.17 -8.31 27.04
C GLU A 359 -3.35 -7.35 28.23
N VAL A 360 -2.62 -7.57 29.33
CA VAL A 360 -2.61 -6.64 30.48
C VAL A 360 -2.00 -5.29 30.09
N LYS A 361 -0.92 -5.27 29.30
CA LYS A 361 -0.33 -4.03 28.78
C LYS A 361 -1.29 -3.26 27.87
N LEU A 362 -2.12 -3.96 27.09
CA LEU A 362 -3.13 -3.34 26.23
C LEU A 362 -4.27 -2.73 27.03
N ARG A 363 -4.74 -3.39 28.10
CA ARG A 363 -5.82 -2.89 28.97
C ARG A 363 -5.41 -1.62 29.73
N LYS A 364 -4.19 -1.59 30.29
CA LYS A 364 -3.61 -0.39 30.95
C LYS A 364 -3.52 0.82 30.01
N LEU A 365 -3.24 0.61 28.72
CA LEU A 365 -3.19 1.68 27.74
C LEU A 365 -4.59 2.23 27.38
N GLU A 366 -5.63 1.42 27.46
CA GLU A 366 -7.02 1.85 27.21
C GLU A 366 -7.54 2.73 28.34
N ASP A 367 -7.35 2.31 29.60
CA ASP A 367 -7.78 3.08 30.77
C ASP A 367 -7.08 4.46 30.83
N ALA A 368 -5.80 4.52 30.48
CA ALA A 368 -5.05 5.78 30.40
C ALA A 368 -5.62 6.75 29.35
N ILE A 369 -6.09 6.23 28.20
CA ILE A 369 -6.69 7.06 27.15
C ILE A 369 -8.04 7.61 27.60
N ASP A 370 -8.85 6.82 28.30
CA ASP A 370 -10.16 7.25 28.77
C ASP A 370 -10.06 8.32 29.87
N MET A 371 -9.09 8.18 30.79
CA MET A 371 -8.77 9.21 31.77
C MET A 371 -8.28 10.51 31.12
N GLU A 372 -7.38 10.44 30.13
CA GLU A 372 -6.90 11.63 29.41
C GLU A 372 -8.05 12.33 28.66
N ASN A 373 -8.98 11.57 28.07
CA ASN A 373 -10.15 12.12 27.39
C ASN A 373 -11.12 12.83 28.36
N ALA A 374 -11.36 12.24 29.54
CA ALA A 374 -12.18 12.87 30.58
C ALA A 374 -11.59 14.20 31.04
N MET A 375 -10.27 14.25 31.26
CA MET A 375 -9.55 15.47 31.61
C MET A 375 -9.68 16.55 30.52
N ARG A 376 -9.53 16.16 29.24
CA ARG A 376 -9.69 17.09 28.11
C ARG A 376 -11.10 17.66 28.00
N ARG A 377 -12.15 16.88 28.30
CA ARG A 377 -13.54 17.36 28.34
C ARG A 377 -13.73 18.43 29.42
N ARG A 378 -13.27 18.16 30.64
CA ARG A 378 -13.32 19.13 31.75
C ARG A 378 -12.60 20.44 31.40
N VAL A 379 -11.40 20.36 30.83
CA VAL A 379 -10.64 21.57 30.41
C VAL A 379 -11.37 22.34 29.32
N ALA A 380 -12.02 21.66 28.37
CA ALA A 380 -12.82 22.29 27.34
C ALA A 380 -14.08 22.97 27.91
N GLU A 381 -14.78 22.33 28.83
CA GLU A 381 -15.94 22.87 29.54
C GLU A 381 -15.57 24.11 30.37
N ILE A 382 -14.48 24.08 31.14
CA ILE A 382 -13.99 25.23 31.91
C ILE A 382 -13.67 26.41 30.98
N LYS A 383 -13.05 26.15 29.83
CA LYS A 383 -12.74 27.21 28.84
C LYS A 383 -14.01 27.80 28.19
N LEU A 384 -15.03 26.99 27.94
CA LEU A 384 -16.31 27.46 27.41
C LEU A 384 -17.13 28.23 28.45
N GLY A 385 -17.11 27.80 29.72
CA GLY A 385 -17.81 28.47 30.82
C GLY A 385 -17.25 29.86 31.15
N LYS A 386 -15.93 30.05 31.05
CA LYS A 386 -15.30 31.37 31.25
C LYS A 386 -15.64 32.40 30.14
N GLY A 387 -16.14 31.96 28.99
CA GLY A 387 -16.53 32.85 27.89
C GLY A 387 -17.95 33.40 27.96
N LYS A 388 -18.82 32.87 28.84
CA LYS A 388 -20.24 33.28 28.96
C LYS A 388 -20.54 34.30 30.08
N LYS A 389 -19.55 34.66 30.90
CA LYS A 389 -19.71 35.61 32.02
C LYS A 389 -19.19 37.02 31.69
N LYS A 390 -19.30 37.47 30.45
CA LYS A 390 -19.02 38.85 30.06
C LYS A 390 -20.21 39.44 29.33
#